data_AF-A0AA87B1A7-F1
#
_entry.id   AF-A0AA87B1A7-F1
#
_cell.length_a   1.000
_cell.length_b   1.000
_cell.length_c   1.000
_cell.angle_alpha   90.00
_cell.angle_beta   90.00
_cell.angle_gamma   90.00
#
_symmetry.space_group_name_H-M   'P 1'
#
loop_
_entity.id
_entity.type
_entity.pdbx_description
1 polymer ?
#
loop_
_entity_poly.entity_id
_entity_poly.type
_entity_poly.pdbx_seq_one_letter_code
_entity_poly.pdbx_strand_id
1 'polypeptide(L)'
;MRDDTVAITADERAVANIDMKSGAAATTSSSAPAIEEAARRNEPEERRRRAEARKGSEEEAKSKLRSAERKRRRYPLASDDLPPLDRAVGIQYGLVIFTEITGELVDPEAMAEFYPSVTEDHVWGLWRKPRLDELVGTWPAKVPHAEGAEWWQPTIEELRPVRRTACREEDRKLRNSGAP
;
A
#
# COMPACT_ATOMS: atom_id res chain seq x y z
N MET A 1 -44.70 74.28 13.83
CA MET A 1 -43.44 74.73 13.21
C MET A 1 -43.14 73.67 12.16
N ARG A 2 -43.67 73.79 10.93
CA ARG A 2 -43.15 74.61 9.79
C ARG A 2 -41.69 74.24 9.51
N ASP A 3 -41.49 73.33 8.55
CA ASP A 3 -41.12 73.60 7.13
C ASP A 3 -39.58 73.62 7.04
N ASP A 4 -38.88 72.94 6.15
CA ASP A 4 -39.00 72.92 4.68
C ASP A 4 -38.71 71.49 4.11
N THR A 5 -39.35 70.93 3.07
CA THR A 5 -39.62 71.41 1.68
C THR A 5 -38.27 71.50 0.93
N VAL A 6 -37.92 70.86 -0.20
CA VAL A 6 -38.56 70.44 -1.47
C VAL A 6 -37.61 69.37 -2.09
N ALA A 7 -38.10 68.20 -2.47
CA ALA A 7 -38.29 67.73 -3.86
C ALA A 7 -37.13 67.96 -4.86
N ILE A 8 -36.81 66.93 -5.66
CA ILE A 8 -37.11 66.86 -7.10
C ILE A 8 -36.60 65.49 -7.60
N THR A 9 -37.46 64.52 -7.94
CA THR A 9 -38.01 64.21 -9.30
C THR A 9 -36.84 63.78 -10.21
N ALA A 10 -36.72 62.56 -10.74
CA ALA A 10 -37.61 61.73 -11.56
C ALA A 10 -36.65 61.16 -12.63
N ASP A 11 -36.57 59.86 -12.82
CA ASP A 11 -37.51 59.03 -13.57
C ASP A 11 -37.07 58.84 -15.02
N GLU A 12 -37.32 57.62 -15.45
CA GLU A 12 -37.67 57.24 -16.80
C GLU A 12 -36.63 57.16 -17.95
N ARG A 13 -36.65 55.95 -18.51
CA ARG A 13 -36.81 55.61 -19.94
C ARG A 13 -35.57 55.55 -20.83
N ALA A 14 -35.35 54.32 -21.33
CA ALA A 14 -35.51 53.94 -22.74
C ALA A 14 -34.57 52.74 -23.03
N VAL A 15 -35.07 51.50 -23.05
CA VAL A 15 -35.44 50.77 -24.28
C VAL A 15 -35.01 51.46 -25.58
N ALA A 16 -33.99 50.93 -26.27
CA ALA A 16 -34.04 50.55 -27.70
C ALA A 16 -32.64 50.31 -28.32
N ASN A 17 -32.63 49.44 -29.33
CA ASN A 17 -31.64 49.18 -30.40
C ASN A 17 -30.57 48.12 -30.09
N ILE A 18 -30.70 46.87 -30.56
CA ILE A 18 -30.71 46.33 -31.96
C ILE A 18 -29.34 46.46 -32.65
N ASP A 19 -28.61 45.33 -32.57
CA ASP A 19 -27.99 44.55 -33.65
C ASP A 19 -26.98 45.18 -34.63
N MET A 20 -25.73 44.68 -34.60
CA MET A 20 -24.95 44.42 -35.83
C MET A 20 -23.66 43.61 -35.57
N LYS A 21 -23.60 42.39 -36.16
CA LYS A 21 -22.44 41.75 -36.85
C LYS A 21 -21.15 41.50 -36.03
N SER A 22 -20.50 40.34 -35.98
CA SER A 22 -20.22 39.36 -37.05
C SER A 22 -19.22 38.31 -36.52
N GLY A 23 -19.14 37.15 -37.18
CA GLY A 23 -17.97 36.25 -37.14
C GLY A 23 -18.21 34.94 -36.38
N ALA A 24 -18.69 33.89 -37.06
CA ALA A 24 -17.87 32.85 -37.68
C ALA A 24 -17.14 32.00 -36.62
N ALA A 25 -17.59 30.79 -36.29
CA ALA A 25 -17.60 29.56 -37.09
C ALA A 25 -16.64 28.55 -36.44
N ALA A 26 -17.23 27.40 -36.08
CA ALA A 26 -16.64 26.06 -36.08
C ALA A 26 -15.37 25.80 -35.23
N THR A 27 -15.46 24.82 -34.32
CA THR A 27 -15.06 23.43 -34.63
C THR A 27 -14.89 22.65 -33.33
N THR A 28 -15.83 21.74 -33.06
CA THR A 28 -15.53 20.50 -32.31
C THR A 28 -14.72 19.61 -33.24
N SER A 29 -13.43 19.41 -32.96
CA SER A 29 -12.69 18.24 -33.48
C SER A 29 -11.42 18.01 -32.67
N SER A 30 -11.46 16.97 -31.84
CA SER A 30 -10.39 16.00 -31.61
C SER A 30 -8.94 16.53 -31.64
N SER A 31 -8.41 16.95 -30.48
CA SER A 31 -6.95 16.90 -30.26
C SER A 31 -6.56 15.51 -29.75
N ALA A 32 -6.64 14.52 -30.64
CA ALA A 32 -6.05 13.20 -30.44
C ALA A 32 -4.57 13.03 -30.85
N PRO A 33 -3.80 14.01 -31.41
CA PRO A 33 -2.37 13.79 -31.68
C PRO A 33 -1.43 14.18 -30.52
N ALA A 34 -1.86 15.07 -29.61
CA ALA A 34 -0.99 15.56 -28.53
C ALA A 34 -0.73 14.51 -27.42
N ILE A 35 -1.67 13.57 -27.24
CA ILE A 35 -1.56 12.49 -26.24
C ILE A 35 -0.62 11.40 -26.76
N GLU A 36 -0.60 11.16 -28.07
CA GLU A 36 0.24 10.14 -28.72
C GLU A 36 1.72 10.55 -28.73
N GLU A 37 2.01 11.86 -28.85
CA GLU A 37 3.37 12.38 -28.77
C GLU A 37 3.95 12.41 -27.35
N ALA A 38 3.09 12.60 -26.33
CA ALA A 38 3.47 12.53 -24.93
C ALA A 38 3.75 11.08 -24.47
N ALA A 39 3.08 10.09 -25.06
CA ALA A 39 3.29 8.67 -24.79
C ALA A 39 4.64 8.15 -25.33
N ARG A 40 5.11 8.68 -26.46
CA ARG A 40 6.38 8.29 -27.10
C ARG A 40 7.63 8.80 -26.36
N ARG A 41 7.55 9.95 -25.68
CA ARG A 41 8.64 10.49 -24.83
C ARG A 41 8.84 9.76 -23.51
N ASN A 42 7.85 8.98 -23.04
CA ASN A 42 7.96 8.19 -21.82
C ASN A 42 8.51 6.80 -22.14
N GLU A 43 9.61 6.79 -22.90
CA GLU A 43 10.28 5.60 -23.43
C GLU A 43 10.37 4.52 -22.34
N PRO A 44 9.80 3.33 -22.58
CA PRO A 44 10.05 2.14 -21.76
C PRO A 44 11.56 1.86 -21.59
N GLU A 45 12.36 2.31 -22.56
CA GLU A 45 13.80 2.11 -22.62
C GLU A 45 14.58 3.00 -21.65
N GLU A 46 14.17 4.24 -21.42
CA GLU A 46 14.86 5.12 -20.46
C GLU A 46 14.60 4.71 -19.00
N ARG A 47 13.42 4.12 -18.71
CA ARG A 47 13.14 3.43 -17.44
C ARG A 47 13.98 2.15 -17.29
N ARG A 48 14.15 1.36 -18.36
CA ARG A 48 15.06 0.18 -18.36
C ARG A 48 16.50 0.59 -18.11
N ARG A 49 16.98 1.65 -18.75
CA ARG A 49 18.37 2.14 -18.60
C ARG A 49 18.67 2.66 -17.18
N ARG A 50 17.68 3.28 -16.50
CA ARG A 50 17.81 3.64 -15.07
C ARG A 50 17.73 2.43 -14.13
N ALA A 51 16.98 1.39 -14.49
CA ALA A 51 16.96 0.12 -13.75
C ALA A 51 18.27 -0.67 -13.92
N GLU A 52 18.91 -0.57 -15.08
CA GLU A 52 20.20 -1.21 -15.37
C GLU A 52 21.39 -0.46 -14.78
N ALA A 53 21.34 0.86 -14.65
CA ALA A 53 22.38 1.63 -13.95
C ALA A 53 22.39 1.42 -12.41
N ARG A 54 21.31 0.89 -11.83
CA ARG A 54 21.25 0.40 -10.43
C ARG A 54 21.58 -1.08 -10.29
N LYS A 55 21.62 -1.82 -11.40
CA LYS A 55 21.87 -3.26 -11.45
C LYS A 55 23.35 -3.53 -11.18
N GLY A 56 23.69 -3.78 -9.92
CA GLY A 56 25.05 -4.20 -9.56
C GLY A 56 25.51 -3.88 -8.15
N SER A 57 24.72 -3.19 -7.33
CA SER A 57 25.03 -3.13 -5.91
C SER A 57 24.81 -4.52 -5.29
N GLU A 58 25.80 -5.02 -4.54
CA GLU A 58 25.66 -6.18 -3.67
C GLU A 58 24.41 -6.06 -2.79
N GLU A 59 24.03 -4.84 -2.40
CA GLU A 59 22.84 -4.56 -1.61
C GLU A 59 21.52 -4.84 -2.34
N GLU A 60 21.45 -4.60 -3.67
CA GLU A 60 20.27 -4.94 -4.48
C GLU A 60 20.18 -6.46 -4.72
N ALA A 61 21.31 -7.12 -4.92
CA ALA A 61 21.37 -8.58 -5.02
C ALA A 61 20.94 -9.23 -3.69
N LYS A 62 21.46 -8.76 -2.55
CA LYS A 62 21.06 -9.16 -1.20
C LYS A 62 19.59 -8.84 -0.91
N SER A 63 19.08 -7.71 -1.39
CA SER A 63 17.66 -7.36 -1.28
C SER A 63 16.76 -8.28 -2.11
N LYS A 64 17.19 -8.67 -3.32
CA LYS A 64 16.51 -9.66 -4.16
C LYS A 64 16.54 -11.05 -3.54
N LEU A 65 17.67 -11.47 -2.97
CA LEU A 65 17.78 -12.73 -2.25
C LEU A 65 16.91 -12.74 -0.99
N ARG A 66 16.92 -11.67 -0.18
CA ARG A 66 15.98 -11.46 0.94
C ARG A 66 14.51 -11.52 0.49
N SER A 67 14.21 -10.92 -0.65
CA SER A 67 12.86 -10.92 -1.21
C SER A 67 12.46 -12.30 -1.76
N ALA A 68 13.41 -13.06 -2.30
CA ALA A 68 13.21 -14.44 -2.73
C ALA A 68 13.01 -15.37 -1.53
N GLU A 69 13.77 -15.18 -0.45
CA GLU A 69 13.61 -15.93 0.80
C GLU A 69 12.23 -15.65 1.43
N ARG A 70 11.81 -14.38 1.48
CA ARG A 70 10.44 -14.02 1.88
C ARG A 70 9.37 -14.67 1.01
N LYS A 71 9.62 -14.89 -0.28
CA LYS A 71 8.68 -15.60 -1.17
C LYS A 71 8.60 -17.10 -0.86
N ARG A 72 9.65 -17.70 -0.29
CA ARG A 72 9.61 -19.09 0.19
C ARG A 72 8.68 -19.25 1.40
N ARG A 73 8.29 -18.15 2.04
CA ARG A 73 7.37 -18.10 3.17
C ARG A 73 7.80 -19.04 4.31
N ARG A 74 9.12 -19.13 4.50
CA ARG A 74 9.76 -19.79 5.63
C ARG A 74 10.30 -18.72 6.57
N TYR A 75 10.31 -19.01 7.85
CA TYR A 75 10.90 -18.15 8.87
C TYR A 75 11.60 -19.03 9.91
N PRO A 76 12.84 -18.70 10.30
CA PRO A 76 13.53 -19.45 11.34
C PRO A 76 12.87 -19.16 12.70
N LEU A 77 12.66 -20.20 13.50
CA LEU A 77 12.06 -20.12 14.83
C LEU A 77 12.93 -20.91 15.80
N ALA A 78 13.23 -20.35 16.97
CA ALA A 78 13.86 -21.10 18.04
C ALA A 78 13.00 -22.32 18.44
N SER A 79 13.62 -23.50 18.54
CA SER A 79 12.90 -24.75 18.82
C SER A 79 12.29 -24.82 20.23
N ASP A 80 12.75 -23.99 21.16
CA ASP A 80 12.27 -23.87 22.54
C ASP A 80 11.11 -22.88 22.70
N ASP A 81 10.96 -21.91 21.79
CA ASP A 81 9.90 -20.90 21.80
C ASP A 81 9.11 -20.89 20.49
N LEU A 82 8.23 -21.87 20.31
CA LEU A 82 7.43 -22.02 19.10
C LEU A 82 6.13 -21.20 19.15
N PRO A 83 5.79 -20.46 18.07
CA PRO A 83 4.56 -19.70 17.99
C PRO A 83 3.33 -20.62 17.89
N PRO A 84 2.16 -20.14 18.35
CA PRO A 84 0.90 -20.84 18.14
C PRO A 84 0.58 -20.95 16.64
N LEU A 85 0.33 -22.17 16.18
CA LEU A 85 -0.18 -22.43 14.84
C LEU A 85 -1.60 -21.88 14.69
N ASP A 86 -1.97 -21.51 13.46
CA ASP A 86 -3.30 -20.98 13.09
C ASP A 86 -3.73 -19.70 13.83
N ARG A 87 -2.79 -19.03 14.50
CA ARG A 87 -3.01 -17.73 15.16
C ARG A 87 -2.16 -16.66 14.53
N ALA A 88 -2.71 -15.44 14.40
CA ALA A 88 -1.93 -14.32 13.90
C ALA A 88 -0.91 -13.88 14.96
N VAL A 89 0.36 -13.87 14.57
CA VAL A 89 1.50 -13.43 15.36
C VAL A 89 2.26 -12.35 14.60
N GLY A 90 2.95 -11.47 15.33
CA GLY A 90 3.93 -10.55 14.78
C GLY A 90 5.28 -11.24 14.62
N ILE A 91 5.96 -10.95 13.52
CA ILE A 91 7.37 -11.26 13.28
C ILE A 91 8.05 -10.00 12.73
N GLN A 92 9.37 -10.04 12.57
CA GLN A 92 10.17 -8.93 12.00
C GLN A 92 9.67 -8.45 10.61
N TYR A 93 8.90 -9.26 9.89
CA TYR A 93 8.32 -8.94 8.59
C TYR A 93 6.86 -8.45 8.63
N GLY A 94 6.24 -8.39 9.82
CA GLY A 94 4.85 -8.00 10.02
C GLY A 94 4.00 -9.15 10.59
N LEU A 95 2.67 -9.05 10.42
CA LEU A 95 1.74 -10.04 10.97
C LEU A 95 1.56 -11.22 10.01
N VAL A 96 1.75 -12.42 10.55
CA VAL A 96 1.66 -13.70 9.82
C VAL A 96 0.88 -14.73 10.63
N ILE A 97 0.44 -15.80 9.96
CA ILE A 97 -0.04 -17.02 10.62
C ILE A 97 0.91 -18.14 10.24
N PHE A 98 1.45 -18.82 11.25
CA PHE A 98 2.20 -20.05 11.03
C PHE A 98 1.22 -21.19 10.76
N THR A 99 1.42 -21.87 9.62
CA THR A 99 0.60 -23.01 9.20
C THR A 99 1.23 -24.33 9.60
N GLU A 100 2.56 -24.37 9.66
CA GLU A 100 3.31 -25.58 9.95
C GLU A 100 4.70 -25.23 10.46
N ILE A 101 5.23 -26.03 11.37
CA ILE A 101 6.63 -26.00 11.79
C ILE A 101 7.21 -27.34 11.33
N THR A 102 8.14 -27.31 10.38
CA THR A 102 8.60 -28.54 9.71
C THR A 102 9.53 -29.38 10.58
N GLY A 103 10.15 -28.77 11.60
CA GLY A 103 11.20 -29.39 12.42
C GLY A 103 12.53 -29.56 11.68
N GLU A 104 12.63 -29.08 10.43
CA GLU A 104 13.88 -29.02 9.69
C GLU A 104 14.76 -27.93 10.30
N LEU A 105 15.97 -28.30 10.73
CA LEU A 105 16.93 -27.36 11.30
C LEU A 105 17.42 -26.36 10.24
N VAL A 106 17.57 -25.12 10.67
CA VAL A 106 18.14 -24.06 9.86
C VAL A 106 19.65 -24.18 9.89
N ASP A 107 20.29 -24.12 8.73
CA ASP A 107 21.74 -23.99 8.63
C ASP A 107 22.14 -22.54 8.99
N PRO A 108 22.73 -22.29 10.17
CA PRO A 108 23.05 -20.94 10.62
C PRO A 108 24.16 -20.32 9.77
N GLU A 109 25.10 -21.10 9.23
CA GLU A 109 26.20 -20.56 8.42
C GLU A 109 25.68 -20.07 7.06
N ALA A 110 24.80 -20.84 6.43
CA ALA A 110 24.16 -20.43 5.19
C ALA A 110 23.19 -19.25 5.39
N MET A 111 22.55 -19.15 6.56
CA MET A 111 21.48 -18.16 6.83
C MET A 111 21.93 -16.94 7.64
N ALA A 112 23.16 -16.87 8.14
CA ALA A 112 23.70 -15.76 8.92
C ALA A 112 23.59 -14.39 8.19
N GLU A 113 23.64 -14.39 6.86
CA GLU A 113 23.45 -13.17 6.07
C GLU A 113 22.01 -12.61 6.13
N PHE A 114 21.02 -13.48 6.30
CA PHE A 114 19.61 -13.11 6.32
C PHE A 114 19.05 -12.97 7.73
N TYR A 115 19.53 -13.82 8.64
CA TYR A 115 19.10 -13.90 10.02
C TYR A 115 20.33 -14.07 10.93
N PRO A 116 21.00 -12.96 11.30
CA PRO A 116 22.22 -13.01 12.10
C PRO A 116 22.04 -13.60 13.52
N SER A 117 20.80 -13.67 14.01
CA SER A 117 20.45 -14.22 15.32
C SER A 117 20.16 -15.72 15.31
N VAL A 118 20.19 -16.38 14.15
CA VAL A 118 19.88 -17.80 14.03
C VAL A 118 21.02 -18.65 14.57
N THR A 119 20.65 -19.66 15.35
CA THR A 119 21.53 -20.69 15.92
C THR A 119 21.21 -22.07 15.33
N GLU A 120 22.01 -23.07 15.65
CA GLU A 120 21.80 -24.47 15.23
C GLU A 120 20.48 -25.08 15.72
N ASP A 121 19.86 -24.49 16.75
CA ASP A 121 18.61 -24.96 17.37
C ASP A 121 17.34 -24.36 16.72
N HIS A 122 17.49 -23.59 15.63
CA HIS A 122 16.36 -23.02 14.94
C HIS A 122 15.74 -24.01 13.95
N VAL A 123 14.42 -24.01 13.87
CA VAL A 123 13.64 -24.80 12.92
C VAL A 123 12.90 -23.91 11.92
N TRP A 124 12.56 -24.46 10.77
CA TRP A 124 11.75 -23.74 9.78
C TRP A 124 10.25 -23.74 10.13
N GLY A 125 9.67 -22.54 10.23
CA GLY A 125 8.23 -22.30 10.26
C GLY A 125 7.70 -21.82 8.91
N LEU A 126 6.69 -22.51 8.37
CA LEU A 126 5.92 -22.06 7.21
C LEU A 126 4.84 -21.09 7.64
N TRP A 127 4.74 -19.97 6.93
CA TRP A 127 3.78 -18.93 7.25
C TRP A 127 2.97 -18.46 6.04
N ARG A 128 1.83 -17.84 6.31
CA ARG A 128 1.02 -17.16 5.32
C ARG A 128 0.54 -15.81 5.82
N LYS A 129 0.10 -14.98 4.87
CA LYS A 129 -0.58 -13.74 5.21
C LYS A 129 -1.93 -14.06 5.88
N PRO A 130 -2.27 -13.41 7.00
CA PRO A 130 -3.56 -13.60 7.66
C PRO A 130 -4.69 -12.97 6.84
N ARG A 131 -5.87 -13.57 6.91
CA ARG A 131 -7.13 -13.05 6.36
C ARG A 131 -7.79 -12.06 7.33
N LEU A 132 -8.78 -11.29 6.87
CA LEU A 132 -9.43 -10.29 7.72
C LEU A 132 -10.12 -10.92 8.94
N ASP A 133 -10.85 -12.01 8.75
CA ASP A 133 -11.55 -12.77 9.79
C ASP A 133 -10.58 -13.25 10.89
N GLU A 134 -9.43 -13.78 10.48
CA GLU A 134 -8.38 -14.24 11.39
C GLU A 134 -7.75 -13.08 12.16
N LEU A 135 -7.49 -11.96 11.47
CA LEU A 135 -6.99 -10.74 12.11
C LEU A 135 -7.99 -10.19 13.13
N VAL A 136 -9.29 -10.18 12.82
CA VAL A 136 -10.35 -9.70 13.71
C VAL A 136 -10.52 -10.62 14.92
N GLY A 137 -10.44 -11.94 14.71
CA GLY A 137 -10.50 -12.95 15.79
C GLY A 137 -9.26 -13.02 16.67
N THR A 138 -8.16 -12.35 16.28
CA THR A 138 -6.93 -12.33 17.07
C THR A 138 -7.06 -11.42 18.28
N TRP A 139 -6.78 -11.98 19.45
CA TRP A 139 -6.73 -11.25 20.71
C TRP A 139 -5.47 -10.38 20.78
N PRO A 140 -5.59 -9.07 21.07
CA PRO A 140 -4.43 -8.20 21.17
C PRO A 140 -3.63 -8.48 22.45
N ALA A 141 -2.31 -8.39 22.36
CA ALA A 141 -1.46 -8.30 23.53
C ALA A 141 -1.73 -6.98 24.28
N LYS A 142 -1.74 -7.05 25.61
CA LYS A 142 -1.89 -5.88 26.48
C LYS A 142 -0.59 -5.09 26.65
N VAL A 143 0.53 -5.78 26.51
CA VAL A 143 1.88 -5.24 26.72
C VAL A 143 2.66 -5.40 25.41
N PRO A 144 3.50 -4.42 25.03
CA PRO A 144 4.41 -4.57 23.90
C PRO A 144 5.36 -5.75 24.08
N HIS A 145 5.86 -6.28 22.98
CA HIS A 145 6.85 -7.36 23.01
C HIS A 145 8.21 -6.85 23.52
N ALA A 146 9.03 -7.76 24.04
CA ALA A 146 10.41 -7.46 24.38
C ALA A 146 11.24 -7.18 23.12
N GLU A 147 12.27 -6.36 23.25
CA GLU A 147 13.24 -6.17 22.18
C GLU A 147 13.98 -7.49 21.91
N GLY A 148 14.15 -7.84 20.64
CA GLY A 148 14.80 -9.09 20.23
C GLY A 148 13.89 -10.32 20.16
N ALA A 149 12.58 -10.19 20.44
CA ALA A 149 11.64 -11.28 20.23
C ALA A 149 11.57 -11.70 18.75
N GLU A 150 11.71 -13.00 18.48
CA GLU A 150 11.64 -13.57 17.13
C GLU A 150 10.22 -13.53 16.58
N TRP A 151 9.25 -13.78 17.46
CA TRP A 151 7.82 -13.63 17.22
C TRP A 151 7.14 -13.08 18.47
N TRP A 152 5.97 -12.47 18.31
CA TRP A 152 5.20 -11.94 19.44
C TRP A 152 3.70 -11.96 19.19
N GLN A 153 2.92 -11.86 20.26
CA GLN A 153 1.51 -11.58 20.14
C GLN A 153 1.30 -10.11 19.77
N PRO A 154 0.57 -9.80 18.68
CA PRO A 154 0.47 -8.44 18.18
C PRO A 154 -0.38 -7.58 19.13
N THR A 155 0.02 -6.33 19.29
CA THR A 155 -0.73 -5.32 20.03
C THR A 155 -1.89 -4.77 19.20
N ILE A 156 -2.83 -4.08 19.86
CA ILE A 156 -3.94 -3.45 19.16
C ILE A 156 -3.49 -2.41 18.13
N GLU A 157 -2.39 -1.70 18.40
CA GLU A 157 -1.85 -0.67 17.51
C GLU A 157 -1.26 -1.26 16.23
N GLU A 158 -0.69 -2.48 16.30
CA GLU A 158 -0.23 -3.22 15.12
C GLU A 158 -1.40 -3.84 14.35
N LEU A 159 -2.43 -4.32 15.04
CA LEU A 159 -3.60 -4.95 14.43
C LEU A 159 -4.46 -3.95 13.66
N ARG A 160 -4.66 -2.72 14.17
CA ARG A 160 -5.51 -1.69 13.54
C ARG A 160 -5.16 -1.38 12.07
N PRO A 161 -3.92 -1.03 11.70
CA PRO A 161 -3.57 -0.70 10.32
C PRO A 161 -3.67 -1.92 9.41
N VAL A 162 -3.31 -3.12 9.90
CA VAL A 162 -3.35 -4.35 9.14
C VAL A 162 -4.79 -4.78 8.86
N ARG A 163 -5.67 -4.73 9.86
CA ARG A 163 -7.12 -4.97 9.71
C ARG A 163 -7.75 -4.00 8.71
N ARG A 164 -7.44 -2.70 8.82
CA ARG A 164 -7.95 -1.69 7.88
C ARG A 164 -7.52 -1.98 6.44
N THR A 165 -6.27 -2.39 6.25
CA THR A 165 -5.74 -2.73 4.93
C THR A 165 -6.40 -3.99 4.38
N ALA A 166 -6.52 -5.05 5.20
CA ALA A 166 -7.19 -6.29 4.82
C ALA A 166 -8.67 -6.07 4.44
N CYS A 167 -9.39 -5.24 5.20
CA CYS A 167 -10.77 -4.86 4.90
C CYS A 167 -10.90 -4.18 3.52
N ARG A 168 -10.07 -3.19 3.24
CA ARG A 168 -10.05 -2.52 1.91
C ARG A 168 -9.72 -3.47 0.76
N GLU A 169 -8.83 -4.42 1.00
CA GLU A 169 -8.45 -5.44 0.02
C GLU A 169 -9.62 -6.39 -0.29
N GLU A 170 -10.38 -6.79 0.74
CA GLU A 170 -11.58 -7.62 0.56
C GLU A 170 -12.70 -6.86 -0.15
N ASP A 171 -12.97 -5.61 0.24
CA ASP A 171 -13.94 -4.75 -0.46
C ASP A 171 -13.59 -4.59 -1.94
N ARG A 172 -12.30 -4.39 -2.25
CA ARG A 172 -11.83 -4.31 -3.64
C ARG A 172 -12.05 -5.62 -4.39
N LYS A 173 -11.77 -6.76 -3.77
CA LYS A 173 -12.01 -8.08 -4.39
C LYS A 173 -13.48 -8.28 -4.69
N LEU A 174 -14.38 -7.97 -3.74
CA LEU A 174 -15.83 -8.09 -3.91
C LEU A 174 -16.34 -7.21 -5.05
N ARG A 175 -15.85 -5.97 -5.15
CA ARG A 175 -16.18 -5.07 -6.28
C ARG A 175 -15.67 -5.61 -7.62
N ASN A 176 -14.51 -6.25 -7.64
CA ASN A 176 -13.90 -6.77 -8.87
C ASN A 176 -14.44 -8.15 -9.28
N SER A 177 -15.00 -8.92 -8.35
CA SER A 177 -15.68 -10.19 -8.60
C SER A 177 -17.16 -10.02 -8.94
N GLY A 178 -17.75 -8.85 -8.68
CA GLY A 178 -19.12 -8.47 -9.03
C GLY A 178 -19.27 -7.79 -10.40
N ALA A 179 -18.40 -8.12 -11.37
CA ALA A 179 -18.60 -7.70 -12.75
C ALA A 179 -19.60 -8.67 -13.44
N PRO A 180 -20.65 -8.16 -14.13
CA PRO A 180 -21.47 -8.97 -15.03
C PRO A 180 -20.69 -9.46 -16.25
#